data_AF-A0A950LP81-F1
#
_entry.id   AF-A0A950LP81-F1
#
_cell.length_a   1.000
_cell.length_b   1.000
_cell.length_c   1.000
_cell.angle_alpha   90.00
_cell.angle_beta   90.00
_cell.angle_gamma   90.00
#
_symmetry.space_group_name_H-M   'P 1'
#
loop_
_entity.id
_entity.type
_entity.pdbx_description
1 polymer ?
#
loop_
_entity_poly.entity_id
_entity_poly.type
_entity_poly.pdbx_seq_one_letter_code
_entity_poly.pdbx_strand_id
1 'polypeptide(L)'
;MTAPVDTFEDRLLDVLLERFDDLSHPPRRHLARVPSRLRMRRYALPVGAVAAVATAAAVVLELGGPGAPAPLSHPPAANLLAAWTAQPTAADHSQVFAAENGCSDVFDRSGSAQSDPAGKSGPPLPGGLWHPALVDTRGDLTLALYSNGSDWMACLESPSFVSLSPLGTVGQTPVAEGSAVLDMMSNRGASGDPFTLAVGRSGSAVTGVGLQRTDGSVVTGTVGDGHFIAWWPGDDGVDALSVTTKTGTQTDPVDPRFDRSGPPPANRTIRLVPSGQS
;
A
#
# COMPACT_ATOMS: atom_id res chain seq x y z
N MET A 1 -23.66 31.86 -45.90
CA MET A 1 -24.10 31.32 -44.60
C MET A 1 -22.98 30.41 -44.13
N THR A 2 -22.16 30.89 -43.20
CA THR A 2 -21.00 30.17 -42.67
C THR A 2 -21.32 29.86 -41.21
N ALA A 3 -21.32 28.58 -40.84
CA ALA A 3 -21.59 28.16 -39.47
C ALA A 3 -20.44 28.60 -38.54
N PRO A 4 -20.73 29.07 -37.32
CA PRO A 4 -19.70 29.35 -36.34
C PRO A 4 -19.01 28.05 -35.95
N VAL A 5 -17.68 28.08 -35.93
CA VAL A 5 -16.85 26.98 -35.44
C VAL A 5 -16.72 27.18 -33.93
N ASP A 6 -17.46 26.40 -33.15
CA ASP A 6 -17.29 26.38 -31.70
C ASP A 6 -15.86 25.92 -31.39
N THR A 7 -15.07 26.84 -30.84
CA THR A 7 -13.68 26.55 -30.48
C THR A 7 -13.66 25.68 -29.22
N PHE A 8 -12.63 24.84 -29.14
CA PHE A 8 -12.39 23.98 -27.98
C PHE A 8 -12.39 24.73 -26.64
N GLU A 9 -11.98 26.00 -26.66
CA GLU A 9 -11.94 26.89 -25.50
C GLU A 9 -13.34 27.18 -24.92
N ASP A 10 -14.36 27.34 -25.77
CA ASP A 10 -15.73 27.57 -25.31
C ASP A 10 -16.29 26.34 -24.59
N ARG A 11 -15.99 25.14 -25.09
CA ARG A 11 -16.36 23.88 -24.41
C ARG A 11 -15.63 23.68 -23.10
N LEU A 12 -14.38 24.14 -23.01
CA LEU A 12 -13.61 24.05 -21.77
C LEU A 12 -14.17 25.00 -20.71
N LEU A 13 -14.57 26.20 -21.10
CA LEU A 13 -15.18 27.20 -20.21
C LEU A 13 -16.53 26.72 -19.66
N ASP A 14 -17.39 26.12 -20.49
CA ASP A 14 -18.68 25.59 -20.04
C ASP A 14 -18.51 24.48 -19.00
N VAL A 15 -17.58 23.54 -19.22
CA VAL A 15 -17.31 22.44 -18.28
C VAL A 15 -16.73 22.95 -16.96
N LEU A 16 -15.89 24.00 -17.01
CA LEU A 16 -15.34 24.60 -15.81
C LEU A 16 -16.39 25.38 -15.01
N LEU A 17 -17.31 26.07 -15.68
CA LEU A 17 -18.41 26.80 -15.05
C LEU A 17 -19.41 25.86 -14.37
N GLU A 18 -19.79 24.77 -15.04
CA GLU A 18 -20.70 23.76 -14.48
C GLU A 18 -20.13 23.14 -13.20
N ARG A 19 -18.82 22.90 -13.16
CA ARG A 19 -18.14 22.35 -11.98
C ARG A 19 -18.00 23.34 -10.83
N PHE A 20 -17.96 24.64 -11.13
CA PHE A 20 -17.89 25.67 -10.09
C PHE A 20 -19.24 25.85 -9.37
N ASP A 21 -20.35 25.67 -10.09
CA ASP A 21 -21.71 25.77 -9.54
C ASP A 21 -22.02 24.62 -8.58
N ASP A 22 -21.51 23.42 -8.88
CA ASP A 22 -21.66 22.20 -8.06
C ASP A 22 -20.90 22.32 -6.72
N LEU A 23 -19.79 23.07 -6.70
CA LEU A 23 -19.02 23.35 -5.46
C LEU A 23 -19.65 24.45 -4.61
N SER A 24 -20.44 25.33 -5.22
CA SER A 24 -21.04 26.48 -4.55
C SER A 24 -22.29 26.11 -3.73
N HIS A 25 -22.83 24.90 -3.93
CA HIS A 25 -24.02 24.40 -3.23
C HIS A 25 -23.67 23.20 -2.32
N PRO A 26 -23.12 23.43 -1.11
CA PRO A 26 -22.90 22.33 -0.18
C PRO A 26 -24.26 21.67 0.17
N PRO A 27 -24.35 20.33 0.12
CA PRO A 27 -25.59 19.64 0.44
C PRO A 27 -25.97 19.92 1.90
N ARG A 28 -27.18 20.43 2.12
CA ARG A 28 -27.77 20.62 3.45
C ARG A 28 -27.90 19.26 4.13
N ARG A 29 -26.94 18.93 5.00
CA ARG A 29 -27.00 17.74 5.85
C ARG A 29 -28.11 17.93 6.89
N HIS A 30 -29.18 17.15 6.75
CA HIS A 30 -30.14 16.94 7.81
C HIS A 30 -29.43 16.26 9.00
N LEU A 31 -29.23 16.99 10.09
CA LEU A 31 -28.72 16.46 11.35
C LEU A 31 -29.77 15.53 11.96
N ALA A 32 -29.64 14.22 11.72
CA ALA A 32 -30.37 13.21 12.46
C ALA A 32 -29.78 13.12 13.89
N ARG A 33 -30.59 13.51 14.87
CA ARG A 33 -30.26 13.47 16.30
C ARG A 33 -30.30 12.00 16.76
N VAL A 34 -29.13 11.39 16.98
CA VAL A 34 -29.05 10.04 17.53
C VAL A 34 -29.21 10.10 19.06
N PRO A 35 -30.15 9.34 19.66
CA PRO A 35 -30.33 9.30 21.11
C PRO A 35 -29.20 8.51 21.79
N SER A 36 -28.63 9.10 22.84
CA SER A 36 -27.70 8.44 23.75
C SER A 36 -28.42 7.37 24.57
N ARG A 37 -27.94 6.13 24.53
CA ARG A 37 -28.34 5.08 25.48
C ARG A 37 -27.16 4.61 26.31
N LEU A 38 -27.46 4.50 27.59
CA LEU A 38 -26.61 4.29 28.75
C LEU A 38 -26.10 2.85 28.88
N ARG A 39 -24.94 2.74 29.56
CA ARG A 39 -24.53 1.74 30.56
C ARG A 39 -24.92 0.29 30.33
N MET A 40 -23.91 -0.58 30.25
CA MET A 40 -23.84 -1.93 30.83
C MET A 40 -22.42 -2.46 30.58
N ARG A 41 -21.76 -3.31 31.36
CA ARG A 41 -21.84 -3.78 32.76
C ARG A 41 -20.54 -4.57 32.91
N ARG A 42 -19.71 -4.24 33.89
CA ARG A 42 -18.43 -4.94 34.16
C ARG A 42 -18.72 -6.41 34.47
N TYR A 43 -18.12 -7.33 33.73
CA TYR A 43 -17.97 -8.72 34.13
C TYR A 43 -16.49 -9.08 34.08
N ALA A 44 -15.92 -9.27 35.26
CA ALA A 44 -14.65 -9.96 35.45
C ALA A 44 -14.95 -11.46 35.53
N LEU A 45 -14.23 -12.27 34.78
CA LEU A 45 -14.12 -13.71 35.01
C LEU A 45 -12.65 -14.15 34.89
N PRO A 46 -12.24 -15.16 35.68
CA PRO A 46 -10.86 -15.43 35.98
C PRO A 46 -10.17 -16.39 35.01
N VAL A 47 -8.83 -16.33 35.10
CA VAL A 47 -7.79 -17.24 34.65
C VAL A 47 -8.16 -18.72 34.81
N GLY A 48 -7.96 -19.48 33.73
CA GLY A 48 -7.94 -20.95 33.74
C GLY A 48 -7.04 -21.47 32.62
N ALA A 49 -5.90 -22.04 33.00
CA ALA A 49 -5.01 -22.80 32.13
C ALA A 49 -5.63 -24.16 31.77
N VAL A 50 -5.26 -24.75 30.62
CA VAL A 50 -4.86 -26.15 30.41
C VAL A 50 -4.63 -26.41 28.91
N ALA A 51 -3.54 -27.12 28.63
CA ALA A 51 -3.08 -27.58 27.32
C ALA A 51 -3.92 -28.74 26.74
N ALA A 52 -3.93 -28.91 25.42
CA ALA A 52 -3.69 -30.20 24.74
C ALA A 52 -3.81 -30.06 23.21
N VAL A 53 -2.88 -30.75 22.53
CA VAL A 53 -2.74 -30.93 21.09
C VAL A 53 -3.79 -31.92 20.56
N ALA A 54 -4.37 -31.66 19.38
CA ALA A 54 -4.98 -32.69 18.55
C ALA A 54 -4.84 -32.33 17.06
N THR A 55 -3.85 -32.93 16.39
CA THR A 55 -3.71 -32.96 14.94
C THR A 55 -4.68 -34.01 14.38
N ALA A 56 -5.75 -33.57 13.70
CA ALA A 56 -6.58 -34.44 12.89
C ALA A 56 -6.20 -34.25 11.41
N ALA A 57 -5.41 -35.17 10.87
CA ALA A 57 -5.23 -35.30 9.43
C ALA A 57 -6.46 -36.04 8.86
N ALA A 58 -7.35 -35.32 8.20
CA ALA A 58 -8.41 -35.92 7.39
C ALA A 58 -7.84 -36.26 6.01
N VAL A 59 -7.60 -37.54 5.75
CA VAL A 59 -7.32 -38.05 4.40
C VAL A 59 -8.68 -38.27 3.72
N VAL A 60 -9.01 -37.41 2.76
CA VAL A 60 -10.16 -37.60 1.87
C VAL A 60 -9.69 -38.48 0.71
N LEU A 61 -10.14 -39.73 0.70
CA LEU A 61 -10.06 -40.64 -0.45
C LEU A 61 -11.24 -40.36 -1.38
N GLU A 62 -11.01 -39.64 -2.49
CA GLU A 62 -11.99 -39.54 -3.57
C GLU A 62 -11.89 -40.78 -4.48
N LEU A 63 -12.98 -41.56 -4.49
CA LEU A 63 -13.26 -42.59 -5.48
C LEU A 63 -13.68 -41.93 -6.80
N GLY A 64 -12.78 -41.90 -7.78
CA GLY A 64 -13.05 -41.43 -9.14
C GLY A 64 -13.98 -42.37 -9.91
N GLY A 65 -15.13 -41.84 -10.34
CA GLY A 65 -15.99 -42.45 -11.37
C GLY A 65 -15.70 -41.87 -12.76
N PRO A 66 -15.71 -42.67 -13.84
CA PRO A 66 -15.44 -42.18 -15.18
C PRO A 66 -16.70 -41.57 -15.81
N GLY A 67 -16.63 -40.30 -16.25
CA GLY A 67 -17.53 -39.81 -17.31
C GLY A 67 -18.33 -38.53 -17.10
N ALA A 68 -17.89 -37.58 -16.26
CA ALA A 68 -18.43 -36.22 -16.29
C ALA A 68 -17.45 -35.26 -17.00
N PRO A 69 -17.91 -34.42 -17.95
CA PRO A 69 -17.06 -33.38 -18.54
C PRO A 69 -16.64 -32.40 -17.43
N ALA A 70 -15.33 -32.25 -17.25
CA ALA A 70 -14.77 -31.37 -16.22
C ALA A 70 -15.31 -29.94 -16.43
N PRO A 71 -15.95 -29.32 -15.42
CA PRO A 71 -16.17 -27.89 -15.48
C PRO A 71 -14.81 -27.22 -15.66
N LEU A 72 -14.74 -26.22 -16.56
CA LEU A 72 -13.61 -25.30 -16.67
C LEU A 72 -13.57 -24.42 -15.42
N SER A 73 -13.32 -25.04 -14.27
CA SER A 73 -12.98 -24.39 -13.03
C SER A 73 -11.62 -23.76 -13.25
N HIS A 74 -11.61 -22.51 -13.68
CA HIS A 74 -10.42 -21.69 -13.54
C HIS A 74 -10.07 -21.75 -12.05
N PRO A 75 -8.83 -22.14 -11.68
CA PRO A 75 -8.41 -22.03 -10.30
C PRO A 75 -8.71 -20.59 -9.86
N PRO A 76 -9.31 -20.37 -8.67
CA PRO A 76 -9.46 -19.02 -8.16
C PRO A 76 -8.09 -18.36 -8.26
N ALA A 77 -8.03 -17.13 -8.80
CA ALA A 77 -6.78 -16.39 -8.91
C ALA A 77 -6.07 -16.50 -7.56
N ALA A 78 -4.93 -17.20 -7.55
CA ALA A 78 -4.19 -17.40 -6.32
C ALA A 78 -3.84 -16.00 -5.82
N ASN A 79 -4.20 -15.68 -4.57
CA ASN A 79 -3.83 -14.42 -3.95
C ASN A 79 -2.29 -14.39 -3.94
N LEU A 80 -1.70 -13.54 -4.77
CA LEU A 80 -0.26 -13.52 -4.98
C LEU A 80 0.47 -12.92 -3.78
N LEU A 81 -0.28 -12.32 -2.86
CA LEU A 81 0.19 -11.88 -1.56
C LEU A 81 -0.03 -12.94 -0.46
N ALA A 82 -0.41 -14.18 -0.80
CA ALA A 82 -0.62 -15.25 0.19
C ALA A 82 0.66 -15.61 0.97
N ALA A 83 1.83 -15.35 0.41
CA ALA A 83 3.11 -15.56 1.07
C ALA A 83 3.53 -14.41 2.01
N TRP A 84 2.76 -13.31 2.03
CA TRP A 84 3.05 -12.17 2.91
C TRP A 84 2.98 -12.55 4.38
N THR A 85 3.84 -11.93 5.20
CA THR A 85 3.82 -12.06 6.65
C THR A 85 3.94 -10.69 7.33
N ALA A 86 3.41 -10.56 8.55
CA ALA A 86 3.41 -9.27 9.27
C ALA A 86 4.82 -8.81 9.72
N GLN A 87 5.78 -9.73 9.81
CA GLN A 87 7.15 -9.47 10.23
C GLN A 87 8.09 -9.56 9.02
N PRO A 88 8.98 -8.57 8.79
CA PRO A 88 10.01 -8.70 7.76
C PRO A 88 10.91 -9.91 8.04
N THR A 89 11.27 -10.62 6.98
CA THR A 89 12.33 -11.64 7.01
C THR A 89 13.65 -11.01 6.58
N ALA A 90 14.77 -11.56 7.05
CA ALA A 90 16.07 -11.15 6.55
C ALA A 90 16.13 -11.38 5.03
N ALA A 91 16.45 -10.34 4.28
CA ALA A 91 16.53 -10.42 2.83
C ALA A 91 17.73 -11.27 2.41
N ASP A 92 17.51 -12.28 1.57
CA ASP A 92 18.62 -12.98 0.91
C ASP A 92 19.21 -12.09 -0.18
N HIS A 93 20.54 -12.10 -0.32
CA HIS A 93 21.22 -11.24 -1.30
C HIS A 93 20.76 -11.48 -2.74
N SER A 94 20.38 -12.72 -3.09
CA SER A 94 19.85 -13.03 -4.42
C SER A 94 18.43 -12.47 -4.62
N GLN A 95 17.61 -12.41 -3.56
CA GLN A 95 16.28 -11.80 -3.61
C GLN A 95 16.37 -10.29 -3.79
N VAL A 96 17.26 -9.62 -3.06
CA VAL A 96 17.50 -8.18 -3.23
C VAL A 96 17.98 -7.89 -4.66
N PHE A 97 18.93 -8.66 -5.16
CA PHE A 97 19.44 -8.50 -6.53
C PHE A 97 18.36 -8.76 -7.59
N ALA A 98 17.50 -9.78 -7.40
CA ALA A 98 16.37 -10.05 -8.28
C ALA A 98 15.36 -8.89 -8.28
N ALA A 99 15.02 -8.35 -7.11
CA ALA A 99 14.18 -7.18 -6.98
C ALA A 99 14.79 -5.96 -7.70
N GLU A 100 16.06 -5.64 -7.44
CA GLU A 100 16.75 -4.53 -8.10
C GLU A 100 16.72 -4.65 -9.63
N ASN A 101 17.01 -5.83 -10.18
CA ASN A 101 16.95 -6.06 -11.62
C ASN A 101 15.52 -6.00 -12.17
N GLY A 102 14.56 -6.67 -11.51
CA GLY A 102 13.17 -6.70 -11.93
C GLY A 102 12.55 -5.31 -11.95
N CYS A 103 12.83 -4.50 -10.93
CA CYS A 103 12.42 -3.10 -10.87
C CYS A 103 13.04 -2.29 -12.02
N SER A 104 14.35 -2.42 -12.24
CA SER A 104 15.08 -1.75 -13.33
C SER A 104 14.52 -2.11 -14.71
N ASP A 105 14.16 -3.37 -14.95
CA ASP A 105 13.57 -3.81 -16.21
C ASP A 105 12.17 -3.22 -16.48
N VAL A 106 11.34 -3.07 -15.45
CA VAL A 106 10.04 -2.38 -15.62
C VAL A 106 10.26 -0.90 -15.92
N PHE A 107 11.24 -0.30 -15.27
CA PHE A 107 11.57 1.09 -15.48
C PHE A 107 12.05 1.38 -16.90
N ASP A 108 12.96 0.57 -17.44
CA ASP A 108 13.45 0.73 -18.81
C ASP A 108 12.30 0.61 -19.83
N ARG A 109 11.38 -0.35 -19.60
CA ARG A 109 10.18 -0.52 -20.45
C ARG A 109 9.20 0.64 -20.36
N SER A 110 9.17 1.36 -19.24
CA SER A 110 8.35 2.58 -19.09
C SER A 110 8.92 3.79 -19.83
N GLY A 111 10.02 3.65 -20.58
CA GLY A 111 10.54 4.65 -21.51
C GLY A 111 11.37 5.75 -20.84
N SER A 112 11.95 5.46 -19.69
CA SER A 112 12.69 6.42 -18.85
C SER A 112 14.08 5.88 -18.52
N ALA A 113 14.93 5.55 -19.50
CA ALA A 113 16.28 4.98 -19.28
C ALA A 113 17.43 5.97 -19.59
N GLN A 114 18.43 6.06 -18.70
CA GLN A 114 19.75 6.66 -18.91
C GLN A 114 20.74 5.79 -18.14
N SER A 115 21.74 5.29 -18.84
CA SER A 115 22.71 4.33 -18.33
C SER A 115 23.86 5.02 -17.60
N ASP A 116 24.19 4.54 -16.39
CA ASP A 116 25.43 4.85 -15.68
C ASP A 116 26.40 3.66 -15.81
N PRO A 117 27.70 3.89 -16.09
CA PRO A 117 28.72 2.84 -16.07
C PRO A 117 28.98 2.19 -14.70
N ALA A 118 28.43 2.71 -13.57
CA ALA A 118 28.66 2.16 -12.22
C ALA A 118 27.65 1.09 -11.73
N GLY A 119 26.60 0.78 -12.51
CA GLY A 119 25.79 -0.45 -12.32
C GLY A 119 24.83 -0.48 -11.12
N LYS A 120 24.50 0.66 -10.49
CA LYS A 120 23.50 0.75 -9.40
C LYS A 120 22.58 1.97 -9.55
N SER A 121 22.01 2.11 -10.73
CA SER A 121 21.16 3.24 -11.10
C SER A 121 19.73 2.77 -11.25
N GLY A 122 18.80 3.35 -10.48
CA GLY A 122 17.41 3.37 -10.92
C GLY A 122 17.24 4.37 -12.09
N PRO A 123 16.12 4.31 -12.81
CA PRO A 123 15.90 5.01 -14.08
C PRO A 123 15.86 6.54 -13.99
N PRO A 124 16.08 7.29 -15.09
CA PRO A 124 15.67 8.69 -15.21
C PRO A 124 14.15 8.82 -15.31
N LEU A 125 13.49 8.77 -14.16
CA LEU A 125 12.27 9.56 -13.97
C LEU A 125 12.68 11.02 -13.75
N PRO A 126 11.81 12.02 -14.04
CA PRO A 126 12.07 13.40 -13.66
C PRO A 126 12.44 13.47 -12.17
N GLY A 127 13.65 13.97 -11.86
CA GLY A 127 14.16 14.07 -10.49
C GLY A 127 15.56 13.50 -10.23
N GLY A 128 16.19 12.81 -11.20
CA GLY A 128 17.60 12.41 -11.11
C GLY A 128 17.84 10.91 -10.84
N LEU A 129 19.05 10.57 -10.37
CA LEU A 129 19.49 9.19 -10.14
C LEU A 129 18.77 8.60 -8.92
N TRP A 130 18.12 7.45 -9.11
CA TRP A 130 17.40 6.76 -8.03
C TRP A 130 18.29 5.74 -7.35
N HIS A 131 18.27 5.72 -6.03
CA HIS A 131 19.00 4.78 -5.19
C HIS A 131 18.06 4.01 -4.27
N PRO A 132 18.31 2.70 -4.05
CA PRO A 132 17.57 1.97 -3.03
C PRO A 132 17.90 2.58 -1.66
N ALA A 133 16.86 3.00 -0.96
CA ALA A 133 16.93 3.58 0.39
C ALA A 133 16.53 2.56 1.46
N LEU A 134 15.66 1.61 1.13
CA LEU A 134 15.24 0.57 2.06
C LEU A 134 14.69 -0.65 1.32
N VAL A 135 14.89 -1.84 1.88
CA VAL A 135 14.37 -3.10 1.31
C VAL A 135 13.70 -3.91 2.41
N ASP A 136 12.46 -4.35 2.17
CA ASP A 136 11.64 -5.15 3.07
C ASP A 136 11.23 -6.44 2.35
N THR A 137 11.69 -7.59 2.84
CA THR A 137 11.38 -8.90 2.29
C THR A 137 10.40 -9.63 3.20
N ARG A 138 9.36 -10.25 2.64
CA ARG A 138 8.34 -11.03 3.37
C ARG A 138 7.97 -12.26 2.54
N GLY A 139 8.57 -13.40 2.89
CA GLY A 139 8.40 -14.62 2.11
C GLY A 139 9.17 -14.53 0.79
N ASP A 140 8.48 -14.73 -0.33
CA ASP A 140 9.01 -14.57 -1.68
C ASP A 140 8.79 -13.16 -2.26
N LEU A 141 8.23 -12.24 -1.48
CA LEU A 141 7.93 -10.88 -1.88
C LEU A 141 9.02 -9.93 -1.37
N THR A 142 9.53 -9.07 -2.24
CA THR A 142 10.53 -8.05 -1.88
C THR A 142 10.05 -6.67 -2.29
N LEU A 143 9.87 -5.78 -1.31
CA LEU A 143 9.55 -4.38 -1.53
C LEU A 143 10.79 -3.51 -1.35
N ALA A 144 11.24 -2.87 -2.42
CA ALA A 144 12.33 -1.91 -2.41
C ALA A 144 11.78 -0.48 -2.51
N LEU A 145 12.22 0.38 -1.60
CA LEU A 145 11.95 1.80 -1.60
C LEU A 145 13.15 2.53 -2.22
N TYR A 146 12.90 3.32 -3.25
CA TYR A 146 13.88 4.12 -3.95
C TYR A 146 13.66 5.60 -3.68
N SER A 147 14.75 6.36 -3.65
CA SER A 147 14.75 7.82 -3.56
C SER A 147 15.76 8.44 -4.53
N ASN A 148 15.45 9.63 -5.04
CA ASN A 148 16.39 10.50 -5.73
C ASN A 148 16.72 11.78 -4.92
N GLY A 149 16.33 11.80 -3.63
CA GLY A 149 16.48 12.94 -2.72
C GLY A 149 15.20 13.77 -2.55
N SER A 150 14.40 13.96 -3.59
CA SER A 150 13.12 14.71 -3.52
C SER A 150 11.89 13.80 -3.62
N ASP A 151 11.98 12.78 -4.46
CA ASP A 151 10.89 11.90 -4.82
C ASP A 151 11.17 10.46 -4.40
N TRP A 152 10.09 9.74 -4.19
CA TRP A 152 10.09 8.39 -3.68
C TRP A 152 9.28 7.47 -4.57
N MET A 153 9.75 6.23 -4.65
CA MET A 153 9.09 5.17 -5.38
C MET A 153 9.20 3.85 -4.63
N ALA A 154 8.12 3.08 -4.59
CA ALA A 154 8.17 1.70 -4.16
C ALA A 154 8.12 0.78 -5.38
N CYS A 155 8.90 -0.28 -5.31
CA CYS A 155 8.83 -1.40 -6.23
C CYS A 155 8.58 -2.67 -5.43
N LEU A 156 7.52 -3.40 -5.77
CA LEU A 156 7.23 -4.71 -5.20
C LEU A 156 7.55 -5.77 -6.26
N GLU A 157 8.51 -6.62 -5.95
CA GLU A 157 8.90 -7.76 -6.77
C GLU A 157 8.41 -9.06 -6.14
N SER A 158 8.06 -9.98 -7.01
CA SER A 158 7.75 -11.38 -6.72
C SER A 158 8.25 -12.25 -7.89
N PRO A 159 8.28 -13.59 -7.74
CA PRO A 159 8.63 -14.49 -8.84
C PRO A 159 7.71 -14.39 -10.07
N SER A 160 6.53 -13.79 -9.95
CA SER A 160 5.49 -13.79 -11.00
C SER A 160 5.11 -12.41 -11.52
N PHE A 161 5.48 -11.34 -10.82
CA PHE A 161 5.17 -9.97 -11.21
C PHE A 161 6.14 -8.98 -10.58
N VAL A 162 6.25 -7.80 -11.20
CA VAL A 162 6.88 -6.62 -10.63
C VAL A 162 5.88 -5.47 -10.71
N SER A 163 5.70 -4.73 -9.62
CA SER A 163 4.80 -3.58 -9.55
C SER A 163 5.56 -2.33 -9.08
N LEU A 164 5.46 -1.26 -9.86
CA LEU A 164 6.03 0.05 -9.54
C LEU A 164 4.94 1.00 -9.06
N SER A 165 5.22 1.74 -7.99
CA SER A 165 4.29 2.67 -7.36
C SER A 165 4.98 4.00 -7.04
N PRO A 166 4.75 5.07 -7.82
CA PRO A 166 5.25 6.39 -7.47
C PRO A 166 4.58 6.88 -6.18
N LEU A 167 5.39 7.42 -5.27
CA LEU A 167 4.94 7.88 -3.95
C LEU A 167 4.94 9.41 -3.86
N GLY A 168 5.76 10.07 -4.67
CA GLY A 168 5.97 11.52 -4.62
C GLY A 168 6.91 11.89 -3.48
N THR A 169 6.70 13.03 -2.84
CA THR A 169 7.58 13.51 -1.77
C THR A 169 7.20 12.91 -0.42
N VAL A 170 8.14 12.23 0.23
CA VAL A 170 8.09 11.92 1.67
C VAL A 170 8.64 13.12 2.43
N GLY A 171 8.15 13.37 3.66
CA GLY A 171 8.59 14.50 4.47
C GLY A 171 10.11 14.58 4.56
N GLN A 172 10.65 15.80 4.65
CA GLN A 172 12.11 16.04 4.63
C GLN A 172 12.65 16.60 5.96
N THR A 173 11.75 16.97 6.88
CA THR A 173 12.15 17.48 8.19
C THR A 173 12.81 16.37 9.00
N PRO A 174 13.96 16.62 9.66
CA PRO A 174 14.51 15.64 10.58
C PRO A 174 13.50 15.27 11.67
N VAL A 175 13.41 13.99 11.99
CA VAL A 175 12.61 13.48 13.11
C VAL A 175 13.48 13.43 14.36
N ALA A 176 12.91 13.80 15.51
CA ALA A 176 13.60 13.75 16.79
C ALA A 176 14.18 12.35 17.07
N GLU A 177 15.31 12.28 17.78
CA GLU A 177 15.91 11.01 18.16
C GLU A 177 14.89 10.14 18.91
N GLY A 178 14.84 8.85 18.56
CA GLY A 178 13.94 7.88 19.19
C GLY A 178 12.46 8.04 18.83
N SER A 179 12.12 8.92 17.89
CA SER A 179 10.75 9.13 17.38
C SER A 179 10.61 8.67 15.93
N ALA A 180 9.39 8.40 15.49
CA ALA A 180 9.07 8.13 14.09
C ALA A 180 7.77 8.84 13.70
N VAL A 181 7.62 9.15 12.40
CA VAL A 181 6.46 9.84 11.84
C VAL A 181 5.98 9.10 10.61
N LEU A 182 4.70 8.72 10.58
CA LEU A 182 4.06 8.19 9.38
C LEU A 182 3.72 9.35 8.42
N ASP A 183 4.39 9.38 7.27
CA ASP A 183 4.26 10.48 6.31
C ASP A 183 3.17 10.21 5.29
N MET A 184 3.12 8.96 4.82
CA MET A 184 2.24 8.54 3.74
C MET A 184 1.72 7.12 4.01
N MET A 185 0.46 6.92 3.66
CA MET A 185 -0.17 5.62 3.55
C MET A 185 -1.00 5.61 2.27
N SER A 186 -0.90 4.53 1.49
CA SER A 186 -1.58 4.46 0.20
C SER A 186 -2.00 3.03 -0.12
N ASN A 187 -3.21 2.89 -0.67
CA ASN A 187 -3.68 1.62 -1.23
C ASN A 187 -3.16 1.49 -2.66
N ARG A 188 -2.60 0.34 -2.95
CA ARG A 188 -1.93 -0.02 -4.19
C ARG A 188 -2.47 -1.35 -4.69
N GLY A 189 -2.15 -1.69 -5.93
CA GLY A 189 -2.50 -2.97 -6.53
C GLY A 189 -1.26 -3.63 -7.08
N ALA A 190 -1.14 -4.94 -6.86
CA ALA A 190 -0.12 -5.78 -7.45
C ALA A 190 -0.79 -7.01 -8.05
N SER A 191 -0.73 -7.13 -9.38
CA SER A 191 -1.30 -8.27 -10.10
C SER A 191 -2.78 -8.57 -9.76
N GLY A 192 -3.57 -7.52 -9.51
CA GLY A 192 -4.99 -7.61 -9.17
C GLY A 192 -5.31 -7.66 -7.68
N ASP A 193 -4.32 -7.89 -6.81
CA ASP A 193 -4.50 -7.93 -5.36
C ASP A 193 -4.19 -6.56 -4.73
N PRO A 194 -5.09 -6.03 -3.87
CA PRO A 194 -4.86 -4.78 -3.17
C PRO A 194 -3.88 -4.97 -1.99
N PHE A 195 -3.04 -3.98 -1.77
CA PHE A 195 -2.21 -3.88 -0.57
C PHE A 195 -2.07 -2.43 -0.13
N THR A 196 -1.86 -2.22 1.16
CA THR A 196 -1.52 -0.91 1.72
C THR A 196 -0.02 -0.81 1.89
N LEU A 197 0.54 0.33 1.48
CA LEU A 197 1.93 0.72 1.70
C LEU A 197 1.97 1.93 2.63
N ALA A 198 2.74 1.81 3.70
CA ALA A 198 3.03 2.86 4.67
C ALA A 198 4.52 3.22 4.60
N VAL A 199 4.81 4.51 4.49
CA VAL A 199 6.17 5.05 4.48
C VAL A 199 6.25 6.21 5.46
N GLY A 200 7.34 6.25 6.22
CA GLY A 200 7.58 7.33 7.15
C GLY A 200 9.06 7.55 7.42
N ARG A 201 9.33 8.51 8.28
CA ARG A 201 10.65 8.87 8.77
C ARG A 201 10.88 8.35 10.18
N SER A 202 12.13 8.10 10.53
CA SER A 202 12.57 7.66 11.85
C SER A 202 13.82 8.40 12.30
N GLY A 203 13.88 8.75 13.59
CA GLY A 203 15.08 9.30 14.21
C GLY A 203 16.20 8.26 14.36
N SER A 204 17.43 8.74 14.54
CA SER A 204 18.66 7.93 14.60
C SER A 204 18.68 6.83 15.67
N ALA A 205 17.96 7.00 16.78
CA ALA A 205 17.89 6.04 17.87
C ALA A 205 16.80 4.96 17.70
N VAL A 206 15.99 5.02 16.63
CA VAL A 206 14.94 4.04 16.35
C VAL A 206 15.56 2.77 15.78
N THR A 207 15.23 1.64 16.39
CA THR A 207 15.67 0.30 15.97
C THR A 207 14.53 -0.57 15.47
N GLY A 208 13.29 -0.11 15.58
CA GLY A 208 12.13 -0.84 15.10
C GLY A 208 10.87 0.03 15.11
N VAL A 209 9.96 -0.25 14.18
CA VAL A 209 8.66 0.39 14.07
C VAL A 209 7.58 -0.69 13.94
N GLY A 210 6.48 -0.54 14.68
CA GLY A 210 5.28 -1.37 14.55
C GLY A 210 4.06 -0.50 14.25
N LEU A 211 3.21 -0.93 13.34
CA LEU A 211 1.98 -0.23 12.98
C LEU A 211 0.81 -1.05 13.49
N GLN A 212 0.06 -0.49 14.44
CA GLN A 212 -1.16 -1.10 14.93
C GLN A 212 -2.29 -0.75 13.97
N ARG A 213 -2.80 -1.75 13.27
CA ARG A 213 -3.88 -1.62 12.29
C ARG A 213 -5.24 -1.48 12.96
N THR A 214 -6.20 -0.93 12.21
CA THR A 214 -7.60 -0.76 12.65
C THR A 214 -8.30 -2.09 12.98
N ASP A 215 -7.80 -3.21 12.43
CA ASP A 215 -8.28 -4.57 12.74
C ASP A 215 -7.67 -5.14 14.05
N GLY A 216 -6.81 -4.37 14.74
CA GLY A 216 -6.13 -4.74 15.97
C GLY A 216 -4.84 -5.55 15.76
N SER A 217 -4.51 -5.92 14.52
CA SER A 217 -3.24 -6.59 14.20
C SER A 217 -2.07 -5.60 14.21
N VAL A 218 -0.84 -6.13 14.24
CA VAL A 218 0.38 -5.31 14.19
C VAL A 218 1.23 -5.75 13.01
N VAL A 219 1.68 -4.78 12.22
CA VAL A 219 2.65 -4.98 11.14
C VAL A 219 3.97 -4.35 11.56
N THR A 220 5.04 -5.13 11.56
CA THR A 220 6.37 -4.61 11.84
C THR A 220 6.93 -3.99 10.57
N GLY A 221 7.40 -2.75 10.65
CA GLY A 221 8.10 -2.07 9.57
C GLY A 221 9.60 -2.38 9.57
N THR A 222 10.18 -2.35 8.38
CA THR A 222 11.64 -2.28 8.22
C THR A 222 12.08 -0.84 8.47
N VAL A 223 13.18 -0.65 9.20
CA VAL A 223 13.74 0.67 9.55
C VAL A 223 15.18 0.75 9.03
N GLY A 224 15.53 1.86 8.39
CA GLY A 224 16.88 2.10 7.87
C GLY A 224 17.00 3.49 7.24
N ASP A 225 18.21 4.04 7.23
CA ASP A 225 18.54 5.31 6.58
C ASP A 225 17.61 6.49 6.92
N GLY A 226 17.17 6.56 8.18
CA GLY A 226 16.28 7.62 8.68
C GLY A 226 14.81 7.46 8.24
N HIS A 227 14.45 6.32 7.68
CA HIS A 227 13.11 6.01 7.18
C HIS A 227 12.63 4.65 7.68
N PHE A 228 11.32 4.40 7.52
CA PHE A 228 10.75 3.08 7.67
C PHE A 228 9.72 2.80 6.57
N ILE A 229 9.56 1.52 6.25
CA ILE A 229 8.51 1.01 5.36
C ILE A 229 7.76 -0.14 6.02
N ALA A 230 6.47 -0.19 5.77
CA ALA A 230 5.63 -1.33 6.10
C ALA A 230 4.56 -1.49 5.03
N TRP A 231 4.11 -2.71 4.80
CA TRP A 231 3.05 -2.98 3.84
C TRP A 231 2.29 -4.24 4.21
N TRP A 232 1.01 -4.32 3.84
CA TRP A 232 0.13 -5.45 4.14
C TRP A 232 -0.95 -5.63 3.06
N PRO A 233 -1.45 -6.87 2.84
CA PRO A 233 -2.60 -7.11 1.99
C PRO A 233 -3.86 -6.42 2.53
N GLY A 234 -4.69 -5.92 1.62
CA GLY A 234 -5.94 -5.21 1.96
C GLY A 234 -5.80 -3.70 2.00
N ASP A 235 -6.75 -3.04 2.68
CA ASP A 235 -6.92 -1.58 2.74
C ASP A 235 -7.11 -1.04 4.17
N ASP A 236 -6.90 -1.88 5.20
CA ASP A 236 -7.00 -1.47 6.59
C ASP A 236 -6.04 -0.32 6.92
N GLY A 237 -6.52 0.61 7.75
CA GLY A 237 -5.75 1.75 8.22
C GLY A 237 -4.83 1.42 9.40
N VAL A 238 -4.25 2.47 9.98
CA VAL A 238 -3.37 2.42 11.15
C VAL A 238 -3.91 3.36 12.21
N ASP A 239 -4.03 2.86 13.44
CA ASP A 239 -4.49 3.61 14.62
C ASP A 239 -3.32 4.18 15.42
N ALA A 240 -2.23 3.42 15.53
CA ALA A 240 -1.08 3.77 16.34
C ALA A 240 0.25 3.30 15.75
N LEU A 241 1.31 4.02 16.12
CA LEU A 241 2.69 3.74 15.75
C LEU A 241 3.48 3.41 17.02
N SER A 242 4.01 2.20 17.07
CA SER A 242 4.94 1.76 18.10
C SER A 242 6.38 2.00 17.63
N VAL A 243 7.19 2.69 18.43
CA VAL A 243 8.59 2.99 18.14
C VAL A 243 9.46 2.32 19.18
N THR A 244 10.40 1.49 18.72
CA THR A 244 11.33 0.77 19.59
C THR A 244 12.70 1.42 19.51
N THR A 245 13.29 1.64 20.68
CA THR A 245 14.65 2.14 20.87
C THR A 245 15.38 1.25 21.88
N LYS A 246 16.64 1.57 22.19
CA LYS A 246 17.40 0.87 23.24
C LYS A 246 16.79 1.00 24.64
N THR A 247 15.98 2.03 24.91
CA THR A 247 15.39 2.27 26.23
C THR A 247 14.02 1.59 26.39
N GLY A 248 13.41 1.13 25.30
CA GLY A 248 12.11 0.47 25.30
C GLY A 248 11.26 0.82 24.07
N THR A 249 9.98 0.45 24.14
CA THR A 249 8.99 0.73 23.10
C THR A 249 7.97 1.74 23.61
N GLN A 250 7.75 2.80 22.84
CA GLN A 250 6.66 3.77 23.03
C GLN A 250 5.60 3.55 21.95
N THR A 251 4.33 3.82 22.23
CA THR A 251 3.25 3.76 21.24
C THR A 251 2.42 5.02 21.32
N ASP A 252 2.28 5.70 20.18
CA ASP A 252 1.53 6.93 20.06
C ASP A 252 0.48 6.80 18.96
N PRO A 253 -0.69 7.44 19.10
CA PRO A 253 -1.69 7.46 18.03
C PRO A 253 -1.12 8.17 16.79
N VAL A 254 -1.50 7.69 15.60
CA VAL A 254 -1.14 8.37 14.35
C VAL A 254 -2.14 9.48 14.01
N ASP A 255 -1.80 10.30 12.99
CA ASP A 255 -2.75 11.27 12.44
C ASP A 255 -4.04 10.56 11.97
N PRO A 256 -5.25 11.03 12.36
CA PRO A 256 -6.53 10.41 11.99
C PRO A 256 -6.76 10.26 10.48
N ARG A 257 -5.98 10.94 9.62
CA ARG A 257 -6.02 10.68 8.17
C ARG A 257 -5.63 9.25 7.79
N PHE A 258 -4.91 8.54 8.66
CA PHE A 258 -4.45 7.16 8.45
C PHE A 258 -5.36 6.08 9.07
N ASP A 259 -6.38 6.46 9.84
CA ASP A 259 -7.38 5.56 10.45
C ASP A 259 -8.40 5.03 9.40
N ARG A 260 -8.39 5.56 8.17
CA ARG A 260 -9.48 5.27 7.22
C ARG A 260 -9.45 3.84 6.66
N SER A 261 -10.21 2.96 7.30
CA SER A 261 -10.85 1.74 6.77
C SER A 261 -12.02 2.06 5.83
N GLY A 262 -11.86 3.07 4.96
CA GLY A 262 -12.87 3.41 3.96
C GLY A 262 -12.65 2.57 2.70
N PRO A 263 -13.72 2.08 2.03
CA PRO A 263 -13.54 1.39 0.75
C PRO A 263 -12.71 2.29 -0.18
N PRO A 264 -11.77 1.72 -0.97
CA PRO A 264 -11.02 2.48 -1.95
C PRO A 264 -12.02 3.32 -2.74
N PRO A 265 -11.77 4.62 -2.99
CA PRO A 265 -12.68 5.42 -3.79
C PRO A 265 -12.92 4.63 -5.07
N ALA A 266 -14.15 4.16 -5.26
CA ALA A 266 -14.50 3.31 -6.38
C ALA A 266 -13.92 3.94 -7.63
N ASN A 267 -13.05 3.20 -8.34
CA ASN A 267 -12.38 3.66 -9.56
C ASN A 267 -13.41 4.44 -10.38
N ARG A 268 -13.32 5.77 -10.39
CA ARG A 268 -14.08 6.58 -11.33
C ARG A 268 -13.45 6.26 -12.67
N THR A 269 -14.00 5.25 -13.33
CA THR A 269 -13.74 4.98 -14.73
C THR A 269 -14.07 6.28 -15.46
N ILE A 270 -13.06 7.03 -15.84
CA ILE A 270 -13.21 8.06 -16.86
C ILE A 270 -13.60 7.26 -18.10
N ARG A 271 -14.91 7.20 -18.40
CA ARG A 271 -15.38 6.73 -19.69
C ARG A 271 -14.81 7.70 -20.72
N LEU A 272 -13.74 7.29 -21.39
CA LEU A 272 -13.41 7.85 -22.68
C LEU A 272 -14.59 7.53 -23.60
N VAL A 273 -15.38 8.56 -23.88
CA VAL A 273 -16.42 8.49 -24.91
C VAL A 273 -15.71 8.18 -26.22
N PRO A 274 -16.09 7.12 -26.97
CA PRO A 274 -15.44 6.82 -28.24
C PRO A 274 -15.76 7.93 -29.23
N SER A 275 -14.73 8.59 -29.75
CA SER A 275 -14.84 9.50 -30.87
C SER A 275 -15.22 8.70 -32.11
N GLY A 276 -16.48 8.81 -32.53
CA GLY A 276 -17.01 8.11 -33.70
C GLY A 276 -18.08 8.91 -34.43
N GLN A 277 -17.64 9.55 -35.52
CA GLN A 277 -18.34 9.79 -36.79
C GLN A 277 -19.67 10.57 -36.80
N SER A 278 -19.60 11.80 -37.31
CA SER A 278 -20.30 12.24 -38.53
C SER A 278 -19.76 13.59 -38.98
#